data_AF-A0A645F6J0-F1
#
_entry.id   AF-A0A645F6J0-F1
#
_cell.length_a   1.000
_cell.length_b   1.000
_cell.length_c   1.000
_cell.angle_alpha   90.00
_cell.angle_beta   90.00
_cell.angle_gamma   90.00
#
_symmetry.space_group_name_H-M   'P 1'
#
loop_
_entity.id
_entity.type
_entity.pdbx_description
1 polymer ?
#
loop_
_entity_poly.entity_id
_entity_poly.type
_entity_poly.pdbx_seq_one_letter_code
_entity_poly.pdbx_strand_id
1 'polypeptide(L)'
;MLEAWHDAQQIREEALDLFSHGIVDLKTRAQIERLYWSITREIHQIASGLKHAPDEFRGLSKLLADKYFCNFSLFQSLPDSWAIDQIFPIMPIHRLDERPDRVATLQDITCDSDGKIANFISTKNVSHYLPVHSLKSKDPYYMGVFLVGAYQEILGDMHNLFGDTNAVHVSVSDKGYNIEQIIDGETVAEVLDYVQYSPKKLVRTLETWVTKSVKEGRITVEEGKEFLSNYRSGLYGYTYLE
;
A
#
# COMPACT_ATOMS: atom_id res chain seq x y z
N MET A 1 -10.62 -11.63 30.87
CA MET A 1 -10.31 -11.26 29.47
C MET A 1 -10.55 -9.79 29.23
N LEU A 2 -11.77 -9.29 29.43
CA LEU A 2 -12.07 -7.88 29.19
C LEU A 2 -11.27 -6.95 30.12
N GLU A 3 -11.30 -7.22 31.43
CA GLU A 3 -10.49 -6.51 32.43
C GLU A 3 -9.00 -6.50 32.05
N ALA A 4 -8.41 -7.67 31.81
CA ALA A 4 -7.01 -7.78 31.38
C ALA A 4 -6.69 -7.00 30.09
N TRP A 5 -7.63 -6.85 29.15
CA TRP A 5 -7.44 -6.03 27.96
C TRP A 5 -7.47 -4.53 28.29
N HIS A 6 -8.43 -4.09 29.12
CA HIS A 6 -8.53 -2.71 29.57
C HIS A 6 -7.31 -2.31 30.41
N ASP A 7 -6.85 -3.17 31.32
CA ASP A 7 -5.63 -2.95 32.10
C ASP A 7 -4.42 -2.80 31.17
N ALA A 8 -4.27 -3.69 30.18
CA ALA A 8 -3.19 -3.60 29.21
C ALA A 8 -3.26 -2.32 28.37
N GLN A 9 -4.46 -1.88 27.99
CA GLN A 9 -4.67 -0.63 27.26
C GLN A 9 -4.28 0.58 28.12
N GLN A 10 -4.73 0.64 29.37
CA GLN A 10 -4.41 1.70 30.30
C GLN A 10 -2.90 1.79 30.55
N ILE A 11 -2.24 0.67 30.81
CA ILE A 11 -0.78 0.62 31.02
C ILE A 11 -0.03 1.14 29.78
N ARG A 12 -0.50 0.80 28.57
CA ARG A 12 0.11 1.32 27.33
C ARG A 12 -0.04 2.84 27.23
N GLU A 13 -1.23 3.37 27.52
CA GLU A 13 -1.50 4.81 27.46
C GLU A 13 -0.66 5.57 28.50
N GLU A 14 -0.63 5.11 29.75
CA GLU A 14 0.22 5.69 30.80
C GLU A 14 1.71 5.64 30.41
N ALA A 15 2.18 4.55 29.81
CA ALA A 15 3.56 4.44 29.36
C ALA A 15 3.91 5.42 28.23
N LEU A 16 2.96 5.73 27.34
CA LEU A 16 3.14 6.74 26.30
C LEU A 16 3.25 8.15 26.91
N ASP A 17 2.42 8.46 27.90
CA ASP A 17 2.47 9.74 28.61
C ASP A 17 3.79 9.90 29.37
N LEU A 18 4.20 8.87 30.12
CA LEU A 18 5.48 8.87 30.83
C LEU A 18 6.69 8.98 29.88
N PHE A 19 6.62 8.36 28.70
CA PHE A 19 7.65 8.50 27.67
C PHE A 19 7.71 9.94 27.14
N SER A 20 6.56 10.58 26.90
CA SER A 20 6.49 11.96 26.42
C SER A 20 7.11 12.96 27.42
N HIS A 21 7.04 12.65 28.71
CA HIS A 21 7.66 13.41 29.79
C HIS A 21 9.12 13.02 30.08
N GLY A 22 9.69 12.07 29.34
CA GLY A 22 11.07 11.61 29.53
C GLY A 22 11.30 10.76 30.78
N ILE A 23 10.22 10.27 31.41
CA ILE A 23 10.27 9.42 32.62
C ILE A 23 10.60 7.97 32.22
N VAL A 24 10.12 7.53 31.07
CA VAL A 24 10.32 6.18 30.52
C VAL A 24 11.21 6.23 29.29
N ASP A 25 12.16 5.30 29.18
CA ASP A 25 13.06 5.21 28.03
C ASP A 25 12.44 4.44 26.84
N LEU A 26 13.07 4.53 25.67
CA LEU A 26 12.57 3.90 24.45
C LEU A 26 12.50 2.36 24.58
N LYS A 27 13.43 1.75 25.32
CA LYS A 27 13.46 0.29 25.51
C LYS A 27 12.25 -0.17 26.30
N THR A 28 11.92 0.53 27.38
CA THR A 28 10.78 0.24 28.23
C THR A 28 9.47 0.47 27.48
N ARG A 29 9.36 1.58 26.74
CA ARG A 29 8.22 1.82 25.84
C ARG A 29 8.02 0.67 24.85
N ALA A 30 9.09 0.24 24.16
CA ALA A 30 9.02 -0.85 23.20
C ALA A 30 8.60 -2.19 23.84
N GLN A 31 9.05 -2.47 25.07
CA GLN A 31 8.64 -3.66 25.80
C GLN A 31 7.15 -3.62 26.17
N ILE A 32 6.65 -2.48 26.65
CA ILE A 32 5.24 -2.29 27.02
C ILE A 32 4.35 -2.41 25.78
N GLU A 33 4.69 -1.75 24.67
CA GLU A 33 3.96 -1.88 23.41
C GLU A 33 3.94 -3.33 22.93
N ARG A 34 5.07 -4.05 22.99
CA ARG A 34 5.13 -5.47 22.60
C ARG A 34 4.25 -6.36 23.49
N LEU A 35 4.23 -6.11 24.80
CA LEU A 35 3.37 -6.84 25.74
C LEU A 35 1.89 -6.57 25.44
N TYR A 36 1.50 -5.31 25.27
CA TYR A 36 0.14 -4.93 24.88
C TYR A 36 -0.33 -5.67 23.63
N TRP A 37 0.48 -5.68 22.57
CA TRP A 37 0.13 -6.37 21.32
C TRP A 37 0.04 -7.89 21.49
N SER A 38 0.87 -8.48 22.36
CA SER A 38 0.84 -9.92 22.65
C SER A 38 -0.44 -10.30 23.38
N ILE A 39 -0.80 -9.55 24.43
CA ILE A 39 -2.05 -9.73 25.20
C ILE A 39 -3.26 -9.56 24.28
N THR A 40 -3.27 -8.50 23.46
CA THR A 40 -4.38 -8.21 22.55
C THR A 40 -4.62 -9.34 21.55
N ARG A 41 -3.53 -9.93 21.00
CA ARG A 41 -3.62 -11.09 20.08
C ARG A 41 -4.16 -12.34 20.77
N GLU A 42 -3.69 -12.64 21.98
CA GLU A 42 -4.17 -13.79 22.75
C GLU A 42 -5.65 -13.66 23.11
N ILE A 43 -6.08 -12.48 23.55
CA ILE A 43 -7.48 -12.18 23.84
C ILE A 43 -8.34 -12.30 22.58
N HIS A 44 -7.87 -11.79 21.43
CA HIS A 44 -8.59 -11.93 20.17
C HIS A 44 -8.75 -13.40 19.72
N GLN A 45 -7.72 -14.24 19.91
CA GLN A 45 -7.81 -15.68 19.62
C GLN A 45 -8.85 -16.38 20.50
N ILE A 46 -8.85 -16.11 21.81
CA ILE A 46 -9.83 -16.71 22.72
C ILE A 46 -11.24 -16.19 22.39
N ALA A 47 -11.39 -14.87 22.16
CA ALA A 47 -12.67 -14.25 21.82
C ALA A 47 -13.28 -14.80 20.52
N SER A 48 -12.45 -15.10 19.52
CA SER A 48 -12.90 -15.66 18.23
C SER A 48 -13.51 -17.06 18.36
N GLY A 49 -13.20 -17.80 19.43
CA GLY A 49 -13.79 -19.10 19.73
C GLY A 49 -15.10 -19.03 20.54
N LEU A 50 -15.49 -17.86 21.03
CA LEU A 50 -16.70 -17.69 21.85
C LEU A 50 -17.94 -17.53 20.97
N LYS A 51 -19.03 -18.22 21.35
CA LYS A 51 -20.33 -18.06 20.70
C LYS A 51 -20.94 -16.67 20.90
N HIS A 52 -20.64 -16.04 22.04
CA HIS A 52 -21.08 -14.69 22.40
C HIS A 52 -19.89 -13.94 23.01
N ALA A 53 -19.04 -13.38 22.16
CA ALA A 53 -17.98 -12.47 22.61
C ALA A 53 -18.59 -11.11 23.03
N PRO A 54 -18.03 -10.43 24.04
CA PRO A 54 -18.34 -9.03 24.33
C PRO A 54 -18.23 -8.15 23.08
N ASP A 55 -19.14 -7.18 22.94
CA ASP A 55 -19.19 -6.31 21.76
C ASP A 55 -17.93 -5.44 21.59
N GLU A 56 -17.27 -5.10 22.69
CA GLU A 56 -15.99 -4.37 22.72
C GLU A 56 -14.89 -5.11 21.95
N PHE A 57 -14.93 -6.44 21.91
CA PHE A 57 -13.95 -7.23 21.17
C PHE A 57 -14.14 -7.19 19.65
N ARG A 58 -15.27 -6.67 19.14
CA ARG A 58 -15.48 -6.48 17.70
C ARG A 58 -14.43 -5.54 17.10
N GLY A 59 -13.97 -4.54 17.87
CA GLY A 59 -12.93 -3.60 17.47
C GLY A 59 -11.53 -4.22 17.34
N LEU A 60 -11.27 -5.35 18.02
CA LEU A 60 -9.97 -6.02 18.00
C LEU A 60 -9.56 -6.48 16.60
N SER A 61 -10.51 -6.94 15.79
CA SER A 61 -10.23 -7.39 14.42
C SER A 61 -9.71 -6.25 13.54
N LYS A 62 -10.23 -5.03 13.73
CA LYS A 62 -9.76 -3.82 13.04
C LYS A 62 -8.39 -3.39 13.57
N LEU A 63 -8.19 -3.48 14.88
CA LEU A 63 -6.95 -3.09 15.54
C LEU A 63 -5.77 -4.02 15.19
N LEU A 64 -6.05 -5.32 15.03
CA LEU A 64 -5.07 -6.36 14.72
C LEU A 64 -4.97 -6.67 13.22
N ALA A 65 -5.74 -5.97 12.37
CA ALA A 65 -5.71 -6.19 10.93
C ALA A 65 -4.30 -5.94 10.38
N ASP A 66 -3.84 -6.85 9.53
CA ASP A 66 -2.61 -6.67 8.80
C ASP A 66 -2.73 -5.48 7.84
N LYS A 67 -1.59 -4.88 7.48
CA LYS A 67 -1.53 -3.80 6.48
C LYS A 67 -0.93 -4.37 5.22
N TYR A 68 -1.72 -4.47 4.16
CA TYR A 68 -1.26 -4.96 2.87
C TYR A 68 -1.01 -3.76 1.99
N PHE A 69 0.25 -3.55 1.62
CA PHE A 69 0.64 -2.52 0.67
C PHE A 69 0.42 -3.03 -0.74
N CYS A 70 -0.39 -2.30 -1.50
CA CYS A 70 -0.74 -2.60 -2.88
C CYS A 70 -0.02 -1.59 -3.78
N ASN A 71 0.59 -2.09 -4.86
CA ASN A 71 1.32 -1.27 -5.81
C ASN A 71 0.37 -0.51 -6.74
N PHE A 72 -0.27 0.53 -6.20
CA PHE A 72 -1.15 1.46 -6.92
C PHE A 72 -1.20 2.79 -6.16
N SER A 73 -1.88 3.80 -6.71
CA SER A 73 -2.21 5.06 -6.04
C SER A 73 -3.71 5.17 -5.91
N LEU A 74 -4.21 5.37 -4.68
CA LEU A 74 -5.63 5.54 -4.43
C LEU A 74 -6.14 6.82 -5.08
N PHE A 75 -5.35 7.89 -5.06
CA PHE A 75 -5.69 9.18 -5.66
C PHE A 75 -5.75 9.13 -7.19
N GLN A 76 -4.93 8.28 -7.83
CA GLN A 76 -4.95 8.11 -9.27
C GLN A 76 -6.10 7.20 -9.72
N SER A 77 -6.24 6.02 -9.10
CA SER A 77 -7.14 4.98 -9.61
C SER A 77 -8.50 4.94 -8.92
N LEU A 78 -8.63 5.50 -7.72
CA LEU A 78 -9.85 5.43 -6.89
C LEU A 78 -10.20 6.78 -6.21
N PRO A 79 -10.25 7.91 -6.93
CA PRO A 79 -10.44 9.23 -6.34
C PRO A 79 -11.73 9.35 -5.50
N ASP A 80 -12.85 8.77 -5.97
CA ASP A 80 -14.11 8.77 -5.23
C ASP A 80 -14.03 8.04 -3.87
N SER A 81 -13.14 7.05 -3.74
CA SER A 81 -12.93 6.37 -2.44
C SER A 81 -12.34 7.32 -1.40
N TRP A 82 -11.53 8.28 -1.84
CA TRP A 82 -10.95 9.30 -0.97
C TRP A 82 -11.91 10.48 -0.79
N ALA A 83 -12.51 10.98 -1.87
CA ALA A 83 -13.27 12.22 -1.85
C ALA A 83 -14.65 12.11 -1.17
N ILE A 84 -15.34 10.97 -1.33
CA ILE A 84 -16.74 10.80 -0.93
C ILE A 84 -17.03 9.48 -0.22
N ASP A 85 -16.00 8.79 0.29
CA ASP A 85 -16.10 7.49 0.96
C ASP A 85 -16.79 6.39 0.11
N GLN A 86 -16.67 6.47 -1.23
CA GLN A 86 -17.26 5.48 -2.13
C GLN A 86 -16.65 4.10 -1.87
N ILE A 87 -17.51 3.08 -1.69
CA ILE A 87 -17.07 1.72 -1.42
C ILE A 87 -17.05 0.91 -2.71
N PHE A 88 -15.87 0.37 -3.04
CA PHE A 88 -15.68 -0.54 -4.17
C PHE A 88 -15.65 -2.01 -3.69
N PRO A 89 -16.20 -2.97 -4.46
CA PRO A 89 -15.92 -4.37 -4.24
C PRO A 89 -14.43 -4.66 -4.49
N ILE A 90 -13.76 -5.24 -3.51
CA ILE A 90 -12.34 -5.58 -3.58
C ILE A 90 -12.15 -7.02 -3.10
N MET A 91 -11.41 -7.82 -3.85
CA MET A 91 -11.08 -9.19 -3.46
C MET A 91 -9.77 -9.66 -4.12
N PRO A 92 -9.09 -10.67 -3.54
CA PRO A 92 -8.04 -11.39 -4.25
C PRO A 92 -8.60 -11.96 -5.56
N ILE A 93 -7.81 -11.99 -6.62
CA ILE A 93 -8.22 -12.57 -7.92
C ILE A 93 -7.61 -13.95 -8.19
N HIS A 94 -7.03 -14.55 -7.15
CA HIS A 94 -6.48 -15.90 -7.16
C HIS A 94 -6.60 -16.56 -5.79
N ARG A 95 -6.31 -17.87 -5.73
CA ARG A 95 -6.45 -18.70 -4.52
C ARG A 95 -7.88 -18.70 -3.95
N LEU A 96 -8.87 -18.56 -4.81
CA LEU A 96 -10.29 -18.46 -4.42
C LEU A 96 -10.87 -19.78 -3.88
N ASP A 97 -10.16 -20.88 -4.10
CA ASP A 97 -10.42 -22.22 -3.56
C ASP A 97 -9.81 -22.42 -2.16
N GLU A 98 -8.92 -21.52 -1.73
CA GLU A 98 -8.36 -21.51 -0.38
C GLU A 98 -9.21 -20.65 0.55
N ARG A 99 -9.30 -21.03 1.83
CA ARG A 99 -9.96 -20.19 2.83
C ARG A 99 -8.99 -19.10 3.28
N PRO A 100 -9.37 -17.80 3.27
CA PRO A 100 -8.58 -16.73 3.85
C PRO A 100 -8.24 -16.99 5.33
N ASP A 101 -6.97 -16.80 5.69
CA ASP A 101 -6.42 -17.04 7.04
C ASP A 101 -5.99 -15.75 7.75
N ARG A 102 -6.09 -14.60 7.08
CA ARG A 102 -5.75 -13.27 7.59
C ARG A 102 -6.89 -12.29 7.37
N VAL A 103 -6.84 -11.19 8.12
CA VAL A 103 -7.69 -10.02 7.90
C VAL A 103 -6.78 -8.81 7.72
N ALA A 104 -7.03 -8.00 6.70
CA ALA A 104 -6.18 -6.88 6.36
C ALA A 104 -6.97 -5.62 6.00
N THR A 105 -6.32 -4.46 6.18
CA THR A 105 -6.66 -3.23 5.45
C THR A 105 -5.69 -3.07 4.29
N LEU A 106 -6.14 -2.42 3.22
CA LEU A 106 -5.30 -2.17 2.06
C LEU A 106 -4.74 -0.75 2.14
N GLN A 107 -3.47 -0.61 1.81
CA GLN A 107 -2.77 0.66 1.74
C GLN A 107 -2.16 0.77 0.36
N ASP A 108 -2.21 1.96 -0.22
CA ASP A 108 -1.49 2.25 -1.43
C ASP A 108 0.00 2.50 -1.11
N ILE A 109 0.81 2.82 -2.11
CA ILE A 109 2.25 3.09 -1.93
C ILE A 109 2.58 4.58 -1.82
N THR A 110 1.56 5.43 -1.67
CA THR A 110 1.77 6.86 -1.48
C THR A 110 2.30 7.14 -0.06
N CYS A 111 2.83 8.34 0.13
CA CYS A 111 3.29 8.79 1.44
C CYS A 111 2.17 9.39 2.28
N ASP A 112 0.94 9.45 1.75
CA ASP A 112 -0.22 10.03 2.42
C ASP A 112 -0.94 8.97 3.25
N SER A 113 -1.32 9.33 4.48
CA SER A 113 -2.09 8.44 5.35
C SER A 113 -3.51 8.16 4.84
N ASP A 114 -4.04 9.01 3.95
CA ASP A 114 -5.33 8.85 3.30
C ASP A 114 -5.30 7.83 2.16
N GLY A 115 -4.10 7.40 1.72
CA GLY A 115 -3.86 6.30 0.79
C GLY A 115 -4.21 4.93 1.36
N LYS A 116 -5.41 4.78 1.94
CA LYS A 116 -5.84 3.58 2.67
C LYS A 116 -7.31 3.26 2.41
N ILE A 117 -7.56 1.99 2.13
CA ILE A 117 -8.91 1.42 2.09
C ILE A 117 -9.15 0.63 3.38
N ALA A 118 -10.05 1.17 4.21
CA ALA A 118 -10.41 0.60 5.51
C ALA A 118 -11.87 0.18 5.62
N ASN A 119 -12.66 0.38 4.56
CA ASN A 119 -14.09 0.05 4.50
C ASN A 119 -14.34 -0.84 3.30
N PHE A 120 -14.99 -1.98 3.52
CA PHE A 120 -15.20 -3.02 2.53
C PHE A 120 -16.66 -3.49 2.53
N ILE A 121 -17.12 -4.01 1.40
CA ILE A 121 -18.46 -4.58 1.28
C ILE A 121 -18.57 -5.85 2.14
N SER A 122 -19.68 -5.99 2.88
CA SER A 122 -20.04 -7.22 3.59
C SER A 122 -21.55 -7.47 3.55
N THR A 123 -21.94 -8.72 3.80
CA THR A 123 -23.31 -9.23 3.62
C THR A 123 -24.38 -8.58 4.50
N LYS A 124 -23.96 -7.95 5.61
CA LYS A 124 -24.89 -7.35 6.58
C LYS A 124 -24.70 -5.85 6.79
N ASN A 125 -23.50 -5.33 6.51
CA ASN A 125 -23.06 -3.95 6.74
C ASN A 125 -21.70 -3.72 6.07
N VAL A 126 -21.09 -2.53 6.26
CA VAL A 126 -19.69 -2.26 5.93
C VAL A 126 -18.77 -3.03 6.88
N SER A 127 -17.76 -3.72 6.32
CA SER A 127 -16.66 -4.33 7.08
C SER A 127 -15.48 -3.36 7.17
N HIS A 128 -14.75 -3.40 8.29
CA HIS A 128 -13.54 -2.56 8.48
C HIS A 128 -12.23 -3.29 8.21
N TYR A 129 -12.31 -4.46 7.59
CA TYR A 129 -11.20 -5.30 7.19
C TYR A 129 -11.66 -6.23 6.05
N LEU A 130 -10.69 -6.72 5.29
CA LEU A 130 -10.87 -7.68 4.20
C LEU A 130 -10.24 -9.02 4.58
N PRO A 131 -10.99 -10.14 4.54
CA PRO A 131 -10.40 -11.47 4.63
C PRO A 131 -9.46 -11.71 3.44
N VAL A 132 -8.20 -12.04 3.72
CA VAL A 132 -7.17 -12.28 2.72
C VAL A 132 -6.32 -13.49 3.09
N HIS A 133 -5.54 -13.98 2.12
CA HIS A 133 -4.59 -15.05 2.36
C HIS A 133 -3.25 -14.49 2.83
N SER A 134 -2.56 -15.22 3.71
CA SER A 134 -1.17 -14.94 4.04
C SER A 134 -0.30 -14.84 2.77
N LEU A 135 0.52 -13.78 2.71
CA LEU A 135 1.50 -13.56 1.66
C LEU A 135 2.63 -14.59 1.75
N LYS A 136 3.01 -15.17 0.62
CA LYS A 136 4.18 -16.04 0.50
C LYS A 136 5.29 -15.21 -0.13
N SER A 137 6.47 -15.17 0.49
CA SER A 137 7.58 -14.23 0.18
C SER A 137 8.07 -14.20 -1.28
N LYS A 138 7.62 -15.12 -2.15
CA LYS A 138 8.05 -15.23 -3.55
C LYS A 138 6.88 -15.28 -4.55
N ASP A 139 5.64 -15.38 -4.08
CA ASP A 139 4.50 -15.55 -4.96
C ASP A 139 3.76 -14.21 -5.08
N PRO A 140 3.41 -13.76 -6.30
CA PRO A 140 2.66 -12.54 -6.47
C PRO A 140 1.26 -12.67 -5.86
N TYR A 141 0.80 -11.60 -5.20
CA TYR A 141 -0.52 -11.53 -4.61
C TYR A 141 -1.32 -10.41 -5.27
N TYR A 142 -2.30 -10.77 -6.09
CA TYR A 142 -3.05 -9.83 -6.93
C TYR A 142 -4.43 -9.57 -6.33
N MET A 143 -4.77 -8.29 -6.27
CA MET A 143 -6.06 -7.79 -5.83
C MET A 143 -6.80 -7.22 -7.03
N GLY A 144 -8.11 -7.47 -7.09
CA GLY A 144 -9.01 -6.84 -8.05
C GLY A 144 -9.89 -5.83 -7.35
N VAL A 145 -10.01 -4.64 -7.93
CA VAL A 145 -10.99 -3.62 -7.54
C VAL A 145 -12.01 -3.53 -8.68
N PHE A 146 -13.29 -3.67 -8.33
CA PHE A 146 -14.36 -3.78 -9.31
C PHE A 146 -15.26 -2.55 -9.27
N LEU A 147 -16.08 -2.38 -10.31
CA LEU A 147 -17.01 -1.26 -10.46
C LEU A 147 -16.34 0.13 -10.51
N VAL A 148 -15.14 0.19 -11.09
CA VAL A 148 -14.33 1.41 -11.24
C VAL A 148 -14.52 2.13 -12.59
N GLY A 149 -15.41 1.63 -13.46
CA GLY A 149 -15.52 2.10 -14.85
C GLY A 149 -16.25 3.45 -15.05
N ALA A 150 -16.71 4.10 -13.99
CA ALA A 150 -17.37 5.40 -14.07
C ALA A 150 -16.63 6.41 -13.17
N TYR A 151 -16.40 7.62 -13.68
CA TYR A 151 -15.70 8.73 -13.03
C TYR A 151 -14.21 8.52 -12.71
N GLN A 152 -13.80 7.33 -12.28
CA GLN A 152 -12.47 7.09 -11.69
C GLN A 152 -11.31 7.48 -12.61
N GLU A 153 -11.35 7.06 -13.87
CA GLU A 153 -10.24 7.29 -14.82
C GLU A 153 -9.99 8.77 -15.09
N ILE A 154 -11.04 9.60 -15.18
CA ILE A 154 -10.89 11.02 -15.54
C ILE A 154 -10.68 11.94 -14.33
N LEU A 155 -11.03 11.46 -13.13
CA LEU A 155 -10.90 12.22 -11.88
C LEU A 155 -9.58 11.96 -11.15
N GLY A 156 -8.77 11.01 -11.63
CA GLY A 156 -7.46 10.69 -11.04
C GLY A 156 -6.51 11.88 -11.02
N ASP A 157 -5.70 11.99 -9.97
CA ASP A 157 -4.64 12.99 -9.83
C ASP A 157 -3.27 12.34 -9.56
N MET A 158 -2.22 13.01 -10.02
CA MET A 158 -0.82 12.58 -9.95
C MET A 158 -0.21 12.80 -8.56
N HIS A 159 -0.92 12.38 -7.50
CA HIS A 159 -0.42 12.46 -6.13
C HIS A 159 0.89 11.68 -6.02
N ASN A 160 1.92 12.29 -5.41
CA ASN A 160 3.29 11.75 -5.38
C ASN A 160 3.93 11.48 -6.76
N LEU A 161 3.42 12.11 -7.84
CA LEU A 161 3.87 11.89 -9.21
C LEU A 161 3.69 10.45 -9.71
N PHE A 162 2.73 9.70 -9.12
CA PHE A 162 2.26 8.47 -9.74
C PHE A 162 1.33 8.83 -10.88
N GLY A 163 1.73 8.48 -12.11
CA GLY A 163 0.96 8.78 -13.31
C GLY A 163 -0.10 7.73 -13.63
N ASP A 164 -0.66 7.85 -14.82
CA ASP A 164 -1.67 6.93 -15.33
C ASP A 164 -1.19 5.48 -15.33
N THR A 165 -2.13 4.57 -15.06
CA THR A 165 -1.86 3.14 -15.06
C THR A 165 -2.00 2.51 -16.44
N ASN A 166 -1.30 1.40 -16.70
CA ASN A 166 -1.54 0.59 -17.90
C ASN A 166 -3.02 0.19 -18.01
N ALA A 167 -3.63 0.42 -19.17
CA ALA A 167 -5.00 0.02 -19.48
C ALA A 167 -5.03 -0.97 -20.65
N VAL A 168 -5.92 -1.96 -20.58
CA VAL A 168 -6.01 -3.02 -21.59
C VAL A 168 -7.47 -3.28 -21.96
N HIS A 169 -7.77 -3.28 -23.26
CA HIS A 169 -9.08 -3.68 -23.77
C HIS A 169 -9.08 -5.17 -24.10
N VAL A 170 -9.98 -5.91 -23.45
CA VAL A 170 -10.11 -7.37 -23.60
C VAL A 170 -11.49 -7.70 -24.17
N SER A 171 -11.53 -8.41 -25.30
CA SER A 171 -12.76 -8.99 -25.84
C SER A 171 -12.79 -10.49 -25.60
N VAL A 172 -14.00 -11.03 -25.40
CA VAL A 172 -14.21 -12.45 -25.11
C VAL A 172 -15.17 -13.04 -26.14
N SER A 173 -14.82 -14.20 -26.66
CA SER A 173 -15.60 -14.96 -27.63
C SER A 173 -15.63 -16.45 -27.24
N ASP A 174 -16.40 -17.26 -27.97
CA ASP A 174 -16.47 -18.71 -27.77
C ASP A 174 -15.11 -19.42 -27.90
N LYS A 175 -14.13 -18.78 -28.57
CA LYS A 175 -12.78 -19.32 -28.78
C LYS A 175 -11.78 -18.90 -27.69
N GLY A 176 -12.18 -18.10 -26.72
CA GLY A 176 -11.33 -17.53 -25.68
C GLY A 176 -11.34 -16.01 -25.67
N TYR A 177 -10.30 -15.40 -25.08
CA TYR A 177 -10.15 -13.95 -24.98
C TYR A 177 -9.09 -13.42 -25.96
N ASN A 178 -9.21 -12.15 -26.33
CA ASN A 178 -8.23 -11.43 -27.12
C ASN A 178 -7.93 -10.07 -26.47
N ILE A 179 -6.65 -9.68 -26.47
CA ILE A 179 -6.23 -8.34 -26.07
C ILE A 179 -6.23 -7.47 -27.33
N GLU A 180 -7.17 -6.52 -27.39
CA GLU A 180 -7.38 -5.69 -28.59
C GLU A 180 -6.47 -4.47 -28.60
N GLN A 181 -6.28 -3.87 -27.43
CA GLN A 181 -5.50 -2.66 -27.26
C GLN A 181 -4.80 -2.67 -25.91
N ILE A 182 -3.56 -2.21 -25.92
CA ILE A 182 -2.77 -1.90 -24.72
C ILE A 182 -2.47 -0.42 -24.79
N ILE A 183 -2.79 0.29 -23.71
CA ILE A 183 -2.46 1.69 -23.49
C ILE A 183 -1.44 1.66 -22.36
N ASP A 184 -0.21 2.02 -22.68
CA ASP A 184 0.86 2.10 -21.68
C ASP A 184 0.56 3.26 -20.72
N GLY A 185 0.77 3.00 -19.44
CA GLY A 185 0.72 4.02 -18.41
C GLY A 185 1.97 4.88 -18.44
N GLU A 186 1.98 5.91 -17.59
CA GLU A 186 2.97 6.97 -17.68
C GLU A 186 4.31 6.58 -17.06
N THR A 187 5.37 7.11 -17.66
CA THR A 187 6.74 7.04 -17.17
C THR A 187 7.07 8.20 -16.25
N VAL A 188 8.12 8.06 -15.44
CA VAL A 188 8.63 9.16 -14.60
C VAL A 188 9.00 10.39 -15.46
N ALA A 189 9.50 10.18 -16.68
CA ALA A 189 9.85 11.23 -17.60
C ALA A 189 8.64 12.05 -18.06
N GLU A 190 7.52 11.39 -18.37
CA GLU A 190 6.27 12.05 -18.78
C GLU A 190 5.68 12.84 -17.62
N VAL A 191 5.63 12.24 -16.42
CA VAL A 191 5.11 12.94 -15.24
C VAL A 191 5.94 14.18 -14.89
N LEU A 192 7.27 14.08 -15.01
CA LEU A 192 8.17 15.22 -14.81
C LEU A 192 8.00 16.31 -15.88
N ASP A 193 7.60 15.95 -17.11
CA ASP A 193 7.33 16.93 -18.17
C ASP A 193 6.09 17.77 -17.84
N TYR A 194 5.04 17.20 -17.25
CA TYR A 194 3.87 17.98 -16.78
C TYR A 194 4.27 19.07 -15.80
N VAL A 195 5.14 18.76 -14.84
CA VAL A 195 5.66 19.73 -13.86
C VAL A 195 6.83 20.57 -14.41
N GLN A 196 6.95 20.67 -15.74
CA GLN A 196 7.84 21.57 -16.48
C GLN A 196 9.34 21.25 -16.34
N TYR A 197 9.68 20.03 -15.95
CA TYR A 197 11.05 19.53 -16.04
C TYR A 197 11.29 18.95 -17.43
N SER A 198 12.51 19.14 -17.96
CA SER A 198 12.88 18.51 -19.23
C SER A 198 13.72 17.27 -18.96
N PRO A 199 13.20 16.05 -19.24
CA PRO A 199 13.95 14.80 -19.06
C PRO A 199 15.30 14.82 -19.78
N LYS A 200 15.35 15.40 -20.99
CA LYS A 200 16.59 15.57 -21.77
C LYS A 200 17.63 16.46 -21.04
N LYS A 201 17.19 17.56 -20.41
CA LYS A 201 18.09 18.42 -19.64
C LYS A 201 18.57 17.73 -18.36
N LEU A 202 17.70 16.95 -17.71
CA LEU A 202 18.06 16.18 -16.51
C LEU A 202 19.16 15.15 -16.82
N VAL A 203 18.98 14.35 -17.88
CA VAL A 203 19.99 13.37 -18.33
C VAL A 203 21.32 14.06 -18.65
N ARG A 204 21.31 15.15 -19.43
CA ARG A 204 22.52 15.88 -19.81
C ARG A 204 23.26 16.48 -18.59
N THR A 205 22.51 16.95 -17.60
CA THR A 205 23.07 17.48 -16.36
C THR A 205 23.78 16.38 -15.59
N LEU A 206 23.15 15.21 -15.48
CA LEU A 206 23.73 14.05 -14.80
C LEU A 206 24.99 13.53 -15.51
N GLU A 207 24.97 13.44 -16.84
CA GLU A 207 26.15 13.08 -17.65
C GLU A 207 27.34 14.00 -17.37
N THR A 208 27.09 15.30 -17.22
CA THR A 208 28.11 16.28 -16.89
C THR A 208 28.70 16.03 -15.50
N TRP A 209 27.85 15.73 -14.50
CA TRP A 209 28.29 15.40 -13.13
C TRP A 209 29.08 14.10 -13.07
N VAL A 210 28.62 13.05 -13.75
CA VAL A 210 29.32 11.77 -13.82
C VAL A 210 30.69 11.93 -14.47
N THR A 211 30.76 12.65 -15.60
CA THR A 211 32.04 12.92 -16.29
C THR A 211 33.02 13.67 -15.39
N LYS A 212 32.53 14.63 -14.59
CA LYS A 212 33.35 15.36 -13.63
C LYS A 212 33.86 14.44 -12.51
N SER A 213 33.00 13.61 -11.93
CA SER A 213 33.38 12.67 -10.87
C SER A 213 34.41 11.63 -11.34
N VAL A 214 34.30 11.16 -12.58
CA VAL A 214 35.29 10.26 -13.20
C VAL A 214 36.65 10.97 -13.35
N LYS A 215 36.67 12.22 -13.83
CA LYS A 215 37.92 13.00 -13.98
C LYS A 215 38.60 13.28 -12.65
N GLU A 216 37.82 13.45 -11.59
CA GLU A 216 38.32 13.66 -10.23
C GLU A 216 38.70 12.35 -9.51
N GLY A 217 38.52 11.19 -10.15
CA GLY A 217 38.85 9.88 -9.60
C GLY A 217 37.95 9.44 -8.44
N ARG A 218 36.75 10.02 -8.30
CA ARG A 218 35.77 9.62 -7.27
C ARG A 218 35.05 8.33 -7.61
N ILE A 219 34.90 8.05 -8.90
CA ILE A 219 34.27 6.84 -9.45
C ILE A 219 35.06 6.41 -10.69
N THR A 220 34.96 5.13 -11.03
CA THR A 220 35.50 4.53 -12.26
C THR A 220 34.64 4.86 -13.48
N VAL A 221 35.17 4.59 -14.68
CA VAL A 221 34.42 4.78 -15.94
C VAL A 221 33.24 3.81 -16.02
N GLU A 222 33.45 2.58 -15.54
CA GLU A 222 32.45 1.51 -15.49
C GLU A 222 31.30 1.89 -14.56
N GLU A 223 31.59 2.31 -13.32
CA GLU A 223 30.58 2.80 -12.37
C GLU A 223 29.81 4.01 -12.94
N GLY A 224 30.50 4.92 -13.63
CA GLY A 224 29.85 6.06 -14.26
C GLY A 224 28.84 5.65 -15.35
N LYS A 225 29.17 4.64 -16.17
CA LYS A 225 28.26 4.10 -17.18
C LYS A 225 27.07 3.41 -16.55
N GLU A 226 27.30 2.59 -15.54
CA GLU A 226 26.25 1.88 -14.80
C GLU A 226 25.29 2.88 -14.14
N PHE A 227 25.82 3.91 -13.49
CA PHE A 227 25.02 4.95 -12.84
C PHE A 227 24.10 5.68 -13.83
N LEU A 228 24.62 6.05 -15.01
CA LEU A 228 23.81 6.68 -16.06
C LEU A 228 22.75 5.73 -16.64
N SER A 229 23.08 4.44 -16.76
CA SER A 229 22.13 3.42 -17.20
C SER A 229 20.98 3.27 -16.21
N ASN A 230 21.29 3.13 -14.91
CA ASN A 230 20.30 3.01 -13.84
C ASN A 230 19.41 4.25 -13.77
N TYR A 231 20.01 5.45 -13.87
CA TYR A 231 19.24 6.69 -13.89
C TYR A 231 18.27 6.77 -15.08
N ARG A 232 18.74 6.43 -16.29
CA ARG A 232 17.88 6.43 -17.48
C ARG A 232 16.77 5.38 -17.36
N SER A 233 17.09 4.20 -16.83
CA SER A 233 16.10 3.14 -16.59
C SER A 233 15.00 3.59 -15.63
N GLY A 234 15.37 4.27 -14.54
CA GLY A 234 14.37 4.83 -13.61
C GLY A 234 13.59 6.00 -14.19
N LEU A 235 14.25 6.89 -14.93
CA LEU A 235 13.61 8.07 -15.53
C LEU A 235 12.61 7.69 -16.63
N TYR A 236 12.93 6.72 -17.48
CA TYR A 236 12.03 6.25 -18.54
C TYR A 236 11.24 4.99 -18.14
N GLY A 237 11.34 4.60 -16.87
CA GLY A 237 10.56 3.51 -16.28
C GLY A 237 9.16 3.98 -15.90
N TYR A 238 8.30 2.99 -15.66
CA TYR A 238 6.95 3.20 -15.16
C TYR A 238 6.97 3.85 -13.77
N THR A 239 5.95 4.64 -13.44
CA THR A 239 5.94 5.37 -12.15
C THR A 239 5.74 4.48 -10.91
N TYR A 240 5.24 3.26 -11.10
CA TYR A 240 4.93 2.33 -10.01
C TYR A 240 6.12 1.41 -9.68
N LEU A 241 6.06 0.73 -8.53
CA LEU A 241 7.20 -0.03 -8.00
C LEU A 241 7.39 -1.38 -8.70
N GLU A 242 8.60 -1.93 -8.63
CA GLU A 242 8.98 -3.28 -9.05
C GLU A 242 9.22 -4.21 -7.84
#